data_AF-A0A6M2A9F9-F1
#
_entry.id   AF-A0A6M2A9F9-F1
#
_cell.length_a   1.000
_cell.length_b   1.000
_cell.length_c   1.000
_cell.angle_alpha   90.00
_cell.angle_beta   90.00
_cell.angle_gamma   90.00
#
_symmetry.space_group_name_H-M   'P 1'
#
loop_
_entity.id
_entity.type
_entity.pdbx_description
1 polymer ?
#
loop_
_entity_poly.entity_id
_entity_poly.type
_entity_poly.pdbx_seq_one_letter_code
_entity_poly.pdbx_strand_id
1 'polypeptide(L)'
;MLSRKKKVLLIIHLCFAFSYLSWLVMQPYLKEVISRRSEISLYEMIFDRENLFEAMPVEERALLTEGYEQAQSRENPSFLRELGQLFFVEAPAFGLAWLFFSFVICFLLLFRIEGAAPASWLLPLLVIGHAYFGYQGYEKPDSSLYPTEEYVLTNYVSQEDLSHLNKRERLKKGWHHYLVSEWGREEPSQDPAQFDEQLEKGLFSFNASRLKQLLEGKENELLLIGFSAPPSLFRILAYLIWNLGFAWTINRKEKPSSSEAPSGQSSYA
;
A
#
# COMPACT_ATOMS: atom_id res chain seq x y z
N MET A 1 -29.37 -27.08 -14.04
CA MET A 1 -29.37 -26.39 -12.72
C MET A 1 -27.92 -26.25 -12.27
N LEU A 2 -27.45 -25.12 -11.71
CA LEU A 2 -26.10 -25.10 -11.12
C LEU A 2 -26.03 -26.08 -9.95
N SER A 3 -25.01 -26.94 -9.93
CA SER A 3 -24.77 -27.79 -8.76
C SER A 3 -24.53 -26.96 -7.51
N ARG A 4 -24.83 -27.56 -6.36
CA ARG A 4 -24.62 -26.97 -5.04
C ARG A 4 -23.18 -26.47 -4.88
N LYS A 5 -22.20 -27.22 -5.39
CA LYS A 5 -20.77 -26.86 -5.34
C LYS A 5 -20.47 -25.55 -6.07
N LYS A 6 -21.00 -25.38 -7.29
CA LYS A 6 -20.83 -24.14 -8.06
C LYS A 6 -21.52 -22.95 -7.39
N LYS A 7 -22.70 -23.14 -6.78
CA LYS A 7 -23.38 -22.08 -6.01
C LYS A 7 -22.56 -21.62 -4.80
N VAL A 8 -22.00 -22.56 -4.03
CA VAL A 8 -21.14 -22.22 -2.89
C VAL A 8 -19.90 -21.47 -3.35
N LEU A 9 -19.27 -21.91 -4.44
CA LEU A 9 -18.11 -21.23 -5.02
C LEU A 9 -18.43 -19.78 -5.45
N LEU A 10 -19.59 -19.55 -6.07
CA LEU A 10 -20.06 -18.21 -6.44
C LEU A 10 -20.21 -17.29 -5.22
N ILE A 11 -20.81 -17.81 -4.13
CA ILE A 11 -20.97 -17.06 -2.89
C ILE A 11 -19.60 -16.68 -2.32
N ILE A 12 -18.66 -17.63 -2.26
CA ILE A 12 -17.30 -17.34 -1.75
C ILE A 12 -16.60 -16.29 -2.62
N HIS A 13 -16.72 -16.41 -3.96
CA HIS A 13 -16.13 -15.44 -4.88
C HIS A 13 -16.73 -14.03 -4.68
N LEU A 14 -18.05 -13.92 -4.51
CA LEU A 14 -18.72 -12.66 -4.20
C LEU A 14 -18.26 -12.08 -2.85
N CYS A 15 -18.06 -12.92 -1.83
CA CYS A 15 -17.50 -12.47 -0.55
C CYS A 15 -16.10 -11.87 -0.74
N PHE A 16 -15.23 -12.48 -1.57
CA PHE A 16 -13.92 -11.91 -1.87
C PHE A 16 -14.01 -10.60 -2.65
N ALA A 17 -14.89 -10.51 -3.64
CA ALA A 17 -15.14 -9.26 -4.36
C ALA A 17 -15.61 -8.15 -3.42
N PHE A 18 -16.55 -8.46 -2.51
CA PHE A 18 -17.06 -7.49 -1.53
C PHE A 18 -16.00 -7.07 -0.49
N SER A 19 -15.19 -8.01 0.00
CA SER A 19 -14.06 -7.69 0.88
C SER A 19 -13.03 -6.79 0.18
N TYR A 20 -12.74 -7.06 -1.10
CA TYR A 20 -11.85 -6.22 -1.89
C TYR A 20 -12.43 -4.82 -2.13
N LEU A 21 -13.72 -4.71 -2.45
CA LEU A 21 -14.41 -3.42 -2.54
C LEU A 21 -14.35 -2.64 -1.22
N SER A 22 -14.63 -3.31 -0.10
CA SER A 22 -14.58 -2.69 1.22
C SER A 22 -13.18 -2.18 1.54
N TRP A 23 -12.14 -2.96 1.20
CA TRP A 23 -10.75 -2.55 1.32
C TRP A 23 -10.43 -1.33 0.45
N LEU A 24 -10.82 -1.36 -0.83
CA LEU A 24 -10.61 -0.23 -1.76
C LEU A 24 -11.24 1.05 -1.23
N VAL A 25 -12.46 0.97 -0.69
CA VAL A 25 -13.19 2.11 -0.13
C VAL A 25 -12.55 2.63 1.16
N MET A 26 -12.08 1.73 2.04
CA MET A 26 -11.52 2.10 3.34
C MET A 26 -10.09 2.63 3.24
N GLN A 27 -9.31 2.14 2.28
CA GLN A 27 -7.89 2.46 2.13
C GLN A 27 -7.58 3.96 2.00
N PRO A 28 -8.20 4.75 1.08
CA PRO A 28 -7.86 6.16 0.91
C PRO A 28 -8.14 6.96 2.17
N TYR A 29 -9.29 6.71 2.82
CA TYR A 29 -9.64 7.34 4.08
C TYR A 29 -8.62 7.06 5.18
N LEU A 30 -8.24 5.79 5.38
CA LEU A 30 -7.21 5.43 6.36
C LEU A 30 -5.86 6.05 6.02
N LYS A 31 -5.50 6.07 4.74
CA LYS A 31 -4.25 6.67 4.27
C LYS A 31 -4.21 8.15 4.61
N GLU A 32 -5.26 8.92 4.32
CA GLU A 32 -5.32 10.35 4.60
C GLU A 32 -5.27 10.61 6.10
N VAL A 33 -6.04 9.87 6.90
CA VAL A 33 -6.03 10.01 8.37
C VAL A 33 -4.64 9.72 8.95
N ILE A 34 -3.97 8.64 8.50
CA ILE A 34 -2.64 8.28 8.96
C ILE A 34 -1.60 9.29 8.47
N SER A 35 -1.67 9.71 7.21
CA SER A 35 -0.76 10.69 6.61
C SER A 35 -0.83 12.02 7.36
N ARG A 36 -2.03 12.53 7.57
CA ARG A 36 -2.26 13.76 8.34
C ARG A 36 -1.72 13.66 9.76
N ARG A 37 -2.01 12.55 10.46
CA ARG A 37 -1.50 12.35 11.82
C ARG A 37 0.02 12.27 11.86
N SER A 38 0.63 11.60 10.87
CA SER A 38 2.08 11.53 10.75
C SER A 38 2.69 12.91 10.44
N GLU A 39 2.04 13.71 9.60
CA GLU A 39 2.48 15.07 9.27
C GLU A 39 2.41 15.98 10.50
N ILE A 40 1.27 16.01 11.20
CA ILE A 40 1.11 16.81 12.42
C ILE A 40 2.16 16.42 13.47
N SER A 41 2.39 15.11 13.66
CA SER A 41 3.40 14.63 14.60
C SER A 41 4.83 15.06 14.22
N LEU A 42 5.13 15.20 12.92
CA LEU A 42 6.42 15.74 12.47
C LEU A 42 6.57 17.22 12.82
N TYR A 43 5.52 18.02 12.64
CA TYR A 43 5.53 19.41 13.08
C TYR A 43 5.71 19.53 14.59
N GLU A 44 4.94 18.77 15.37
CA GLU A 44 5.05 18.76 16.84
C GLU A 44 6.48 18.44 17.30
N MET A 45 7.13 17.44 16.70
CA MET A 45 8.53 17.10 17.03
C MET A 45 9.52 18.23 16.75
N ILE A 46 9.26 19.09 15.77
CA ILE A 46 10.09 20.26 15.47
C ILE A 46 9.78 21.41 16.43
N PHE A 47 8.50 21.71 16.66
CA PHE A 47 8.08 22.80 17.54
C PHE A 47 8.42 22.54 19.02
N ASP A 48 8.42 21.28 19.45
CA ASP A 48 8.84 20.88 20.81
C ASP A 48 10.34 21.15 21.08
N ARG A 49 11.11 21.56 20.07
CA ARG A 49 12.54 21.91 20.17
C ARG A 49 12.75 23.40 19.91
N GLU A 50 12.15 24.23 20.75
CA GLU A 50 12.12 25.70 20.65
C GLU A 50 13.49 26.31 20.33
N ASN A 51 14.55 25.94 21.06
CA ASN A 51 15.90 26.47 20.85
C ASN A 51 16.45 26.21 19.43
N LEU A 52 16.20 25.02 18.88
CA LEU A 52 16.65 24.64 17.54
C LEU A 52 15.77 25.29 16.46
N PHE A 53 14.46 25.35 16.72
CA PHE A 53 13.52 26.03 15.84
C PHE A 53 13.82 27.53 15.74
N GLU A 54 14.11 28.20 16.86
CA GLU A 54 14.46 29.62 16.88
C GLU A 54 15.75 29.96 16.12
N ALA A 55 16.69 29.01 16.08
CA ALA A 55 17.95 29.14 15.35
C ALA A 55 17.79 29.00 13.81
N MET A 56 16.66 28.49 13.33
CA MET A 56 16.41 28.36 11.89
C MET A 56 16.25 29.71 11.18
N PRO A 57 16.55 29.77 9.86
CA PRO A 57 16.26 30.95 9.05
C PRO A 57 14.79 31.39 9.15
N VAL A 58 14.55 32.71 9.20
CA VAL A 58 13.20 33.28 9.35
C VAL A 58 12.23 32.77 8.28
N GLU A 59 12.70 32.63 7.04
CA GLU A 59 11.91 32.15 5.91
C GLU A 59 11.44 30.70 6.11
N GLU A 60 12.33 29.82 6.59
CA GLU A 60 12.00 28.41 6.82
C GLU A 60 11.03 28.26 8.00
N ARG A 61 11.19 29.07 9.05
CA ARG A 61 10.24 29.10 10.17
C ARG A 61 8.85 29.52 9.72
N ALA A 62 8.76 30.59 8.93
CA ALA A 62 7.48 31.07 8.40
C ALA A 62 6.79 30.00 7.56
N LEU A 63 7.55 29.33 6.67
CA LEU A 63 7.04 28.23 5.85
C LEU A 63 6.52 27.06 6.69
N LEU A 64 7.26 26.65 7.73
CA LEU A 64 6.84 25.55 8.62
C LEU A 64 5.62 25.93 9.47
N THR A 65 5.56 27.17 9.98
CA THR A 65 4.40 27.66 10.73
C THR A 65 3.15 27.70 9.85
N GLU A 66 3.24 28.24 8.64
CA GLU A 66 2.12 28.24 7.69
C GLU A 66 1.68 26.81 7.33
N GLY A 67 2.65 25.92 7.05
CA GLY A 67 2.38 24.52 6.77
C GLY A 67 1.67 23.80 7.91
N TYR A 68 2.03 24.11 9.16
CA TYR A 68 1.40 23.55 10.35
C TYR A 68 -0.02 24.06 10.54
N GLU A 69 -0.25 25.36 10.43
CA GLU A 69 -1.58 25.97 10.51
C GLU A 69 -2.49 25.40 9.41
N GLN A 70 -1.97 25.20 8.21
CA GLN A 70 -2.69 24.55 7.12
C GLN A 70 -3.02 23.08 7.47
N ALA A 71 -2.06 22.31 8.01
CA ALA A 71 -2.28 20.91 8.38
C ALA A 71 -3.29 20.75 9.53
N GLN A 72 -3.29 21.68 10.49
CA GLN A 72 -4.27 21.72 11.59
C GLN A 72 -5.66 22.11 11.09
N SER A 73 -5.76 23.13 10.23
CA SER A 73 -7.04 23.66 9.74
C SER A 73 -7.74 22.77 8.71
N ARG A 74 -7.06 21.80 8.11
CA ARG A 74 -7.70 20.77 7.28
C ARG A 74 -8.83 20.11 8.09
N GLU A 75 -10.07 20.19 7.62
CA GLU A 75 -11.16 19.47 8.27
C GLU A 75 -10.92 17.95 8.15
N ASN A 76 -11.60 17.15 8.99
CA ASN A 76 -11.57 15.71 8.81
C ASN A 76 -12.04 15.39 7.38
N PRO A 77 -11.29 14.59 6.61
CA PRO A 77 -11.65 14.28 5.23
C PRO A 77 -13.06 13.68 5.22
N SER A 78 -13.96 14.31 4.47
CA SER A 78 -15.31 13.78 4.35
C SER A 78 -15.23 12.47 3.57
N PHE A 79 -15.61 11.36 4.22
CA PHE A 79 -15.54 10.01 3.64
C PHE A 79 -16.14 9.93 2.22
N LEU A 80 -17.24 10.65 1.96
CA LEU A 80 -17.89 10.67 0.65
C LEU A 80 -17.07 11.37 -0.45
N ARG A 81 -16.30 12.41 -0.10
CA ARG A 81 -15.41 13.10 -1.05
C ARG A 81 -14.26 12.18 -1.45
N GLU A 82 -13.64 11.53 -0.47
CA GLU A 82 -12.56 10.55 -0.70
C GLU A 82 -13.07 9.37 -1.54
N LEU A 83 -14.29 8.89 -1.27
CA LEU A 83 -14.93 7.84 -2.07
C LEU A 83 -15.10 8.27 -3.53
N GLY A 84 -15.51 9.51 -3.77
CA GLY A 84 -15.63 10.07 -5.12
C GLY A 84 -14.28 10.07 -5.85
N GLN A 85 -13.24 10.59 -5.19
CA GLN A 85 -11.89 10.62 -5.78
C GLN A 85 -11.34 9.22 -6.07
N LEU A 86 -11.62 8.24 -5.22
CA LEU A 86 -11.21 6.85 -5.43
C LEU A 86 -11.72 6.28 -6.75
N PHE A 87 -13.01 6.45 -7.07
CA PHE A 87 -13.60 5.86 -8.26
C PHE A 87 -13.16 6.53 -9.56
N PHE A 88 -12.80 7.81 -9.52
CA PHE A 88 -12.49 8.60 -10.72
C PHE A 88 -10.99 8.84 -10.95
N VAL A 89 -10.15 8.77 -9.92
CA VAL A 89 -8.75 9.20 -9.99
C VAL A 89 -7.78 8.12 -9.53
N GLU A 90 -8.03 7.46 -8.39
CA GLU A 90 -6.97 6.68 -7.72
C GLU A 90 -7.00 5.17 -8.00
N ALA A 91 -8.16 4.58 -8.21
CA ALA A 91 -8.25 3.12 -8.28
C ALA A 91 -7.68 2.56 -9.61
N PRO A 92 -6.85 1.51 -9.59
CA PRO A 92 -6.36 0.87 -10.80
C PRO A 92 -7.51 0.42 -11.69
N ALA A 93 -7.50 0.84 -12.96
CA ALA A 93 -8.52 0.46 -13.94
C ALA A 93 -8.73 -1.07 -14.00
N PHE A 94 -7.63 -1.86 -13.94
CA PHE A 94 -7.73 -3.32 -13.92
C PHE A 94 -8.35 -3.88 -12.62
N GLY A 95 -8.12 -3.24 -11.48
CA GLY A 95 -8.73 -3.62 -10.20
C GLY A 95 -10.24 -3.34 -10.20
N LEU A 96 -10.63 -2.16 -10.69
CA LEU A 96 -12.04 -1.79 -10.87
C LEU A 96 -12.74 -2.70 -11.89
N ALA A 97 -12.11 -2.98 -13.03
CA ALA A 97 -12.62 -3.90 -14.02
C ALA A 97 -12.79 -5.31 -13.43
N TRP A 98 -11.79 -5.82 -12.71
CA TRP A 98 -11.89 -7.12 -12.05
C TRP A 98 -13.07 -7.17 -11.08
N LEU A 99 -13.26 -6.14 -10.26
CA LEU A 99 -14.36 -6.06 -9.33
C LEU A 99 -15.72 -6.04 -10.05
N PHE A 100 -15.85 -5.17 -11.07
CA PHE A 100 -17.06 -5.07 -11.90
C PHE A 100 -17.42 -6.41 -12.53
N PHE A 101 -16.47 -7.04 -13.23
CA PHE A 101 -16.69 -8.32 -13.88
C PHE A 101 -16.93 -9.46 -12.88
N SER A 102 -16.33 -9.43 -11.68
CA SER A 102 -16.61 -10.41 -10.64
C SER A 102 -18.09 -10.40 -10.23
N PHE A 103 -18.68 -9.21 -10.03
CA PHE A 103 -20.11 -9.10 -9.76
C PHE A 103 -20.96 -9.52 -10.96
N VAL A 104 -20.71 -8.92 -12.14
CA VAL A 104 -21.51 -9.18 -13.35
C VAL A 104 -21.50 -10.67 -13.71
N ILE A 105 -20.35 -11.32 -13.74
CA ILE A 105 -20.24 -12.75 -14.09
C ILE A 105 -20.96 -13.60 -13.06
N CYS A 106 -20.84 -13.29 -11.76
CA CYS A 106 -21.58 -14.02 -10.73
C CYS A 106 -23.10 -13.88 -10.89
N PHE A 107 -23.61 -12.67 -11.18
CA PHE A 107 -25.02 -12.46 -11.45
C PHE A 107 -25.48 -13.22 -12.71
N LEU A 108 -24.75 -13.11 -13.81
CA LEU A 108 -25.07 -13.82 -15.07
C LEU A 108 -25.08 -15.34 -14.88
N LEU A 109 -24.14 -15.88 -14.08
CA LEU A 109 -24.10 -17.30 -13.74
C LEU A 109 -25.31 -17.71 -12.89
N LEU A 110 -25.73 -16.88 -11.93
CA LEU A 110 -26.94 -17.14 -11.12
C LEU A 110 -28.20 -17.16 -11.99
N PHE A 111 -28.30 -16.24 -12.96
CA PHE A 111 -29.42 -16.18 -13.92
C PHE A 111 -29.30 -17.17 -15.09
N ARG A 112 -28.21 -17.94 -15.17
CA ARG A 112 -27.95 -18.94 -16.21
C ARG A 112 -27.93 -18.37 -17.63
N ILE A 113 -27.41 -17.16 -17.77
CA ILE A 113 -27.22 -16.55 -19.10
C ILE A 113 -26.16 -17.35 -19.87
N GLU A 114 -26.46 -17.65 -21.13
CA GLU A 114 -25.54 -18.32 -22.04
C GLU A 114 -24.26 -17.47 -22.21
N GLY A 115 -23.09 -18.12 -22.20
CA GLY A 115 -21.81 -17.41 -22.28
C GLY A 115 -21.25 -16.88 -20.94
N ALA A 116 -22.02 -16.90 -19.85
CA ALA A 116 -21.51 -16.47 -18.54
C ALA A 116 -20.34 -17.34 -18.04
N ALA A 117 -20.38 -18.65 -18.31
CA ALA A 117 -19.30 -19.57 -17.97
C ALA A 117 -17.98 -19.24 -18.68
N PRO A 118 -17.91 -19.16 -20.03
CA PRO A 118 -16.66 -18.78 -20.70
C PRO A 118 -16.20 -17.36 -20.33
N ALA A 119 -17.10 -16.42 -20.05
CA ALA A 119 -16.74 -15.08 -19.60
C ALA A 119 -15.93 -15.06 -18.28
N SER A 120 -16.05 -16.09 -17.42
CA SER A 120 -15.22 -16.19 -16.19
C SER A 120 -13.71 -16.25 -16.44
N TRP A 121 -13.27 -16.60 -17.66
CA TRP A 121 -11.85 -16.56 -18.03
C TRP A 121 -11.30 -15.14 -18.20
N LEU A 122 -12.16 -14.11 -18.25
CA LEU A 122 -11.72 -12.72 -18.24
C LEU A 122 -11.06 -12.33 -16.91
N LEU A 123 -11.52 -12.91 -15.80
CA LEU A 123 -11.02 -12.58 -14.46
C LEU A 123 -9.51 -12.84 -14.28
N PRO A 124 -8.95 -14.01 -14.61
CA PRO A 124 -7.50 -14.21 -14.53
C PRO A 124 -6.71 -13.30 -15.47
N LEU A 125 -7.25 -12.96 -16.66
CA LEU A 125 -6.60 -12.01 -17.58
C LEU A 125 -6.50 -10.61 -16.97
N LEU A 126 -7.55 -10.15 -16.27
CA LEU A 126 -7.55 -8.87 -15.56
C LEU A 126 -6.51 -8.85 -14.42
N VAL A 127 -6.33 -9.98 -13.71
CA VAL A 127 -5.28 -10.11 -12.69
C VAL A 127 -3.88 -10.00 -13.30
N ILE A 128 -3.65 -10.63 -14.46
CA ILE A 128 -2.37 -10.52 -15.18
C ILE A 128 -2.13 -9.07 -15.64
N GLY A 129 -3.15 -8.42 -16.19
CA GLY A 129 -3.07 -7.00 -16.55
C GLY A 129 -2.74 -6.12 -15.35
N HIS A 130 -3.45 -6.31 -14.24
CA HIS A 130 -3.15 -5.61 -12.98
C HIS A 130 -1.71 -5.84 -12.52
N ALA A 131 -1.18 -7.08 -12.61
CA ALA A 131 0.19 -7.38 -12.22
C ALA A 131 1.23 -6.70 -13.12
N TYR A 132 0.98 -6.66 -14.44
CA TYR A 132 1.88 -6.05 -15.41
C TYR A 132 1.95 -4.53 -15.25
N PHE A 133 0.79 -3.86 -15.18
CA PHE A 133 0.74 -2.41 -15.08
C PHE A 133 0.98 -1.89 -13.66
N GLY A 134 0.61 -2.66 -12.63
CA GLY A 134 0.78 -2.28 -11.23
C GLY A 134 2.21 -2.41 -10.69
N TYR A 135 3.16 -2.91 -11.48
CA TYR A 135 4.57 -3.04 -11.07
C TYR A 135 5.43 -1.84 -11.45
N GLN A 136 4.88 -0.85 -12.16
CA GLN A 136 5.60 0.40 -12.42
C GLN A 136 5.80 1.11 -11.07
N GLY A 137 7.04 1.13 -10.60
CA GLY A 137 7.39 1.44 -9.22
C GLY A 137 6.94 2.83 -8.79
N TYR A 138 6.35 2.90 -7.60
CA TYR A 138 6.15 4.15 -6.88
C TYR A 138 7.39 4.40 -6.02
N GLU A 139 8.16 5.44 -6.35
CA GLU A 139 9.16 5.97 -5.44
C GLU A 139 8.47 6.89 -4.44
N LYS A 140 8.73 6.70 -3.14
CA LYS A 140 8.21 7.64 -2.14
C LYS A 140 8.91 8.99 -2.33
N PRO A 141 8.21 10.13 -2.21
CA PRO A 141 8.82 11.44 -2.37
C PRO A 141 10.01 11.64 -1.42
N ASP A 142 9.92 11.13 -0.18
CA ASP A 142 10.99 11.20 0.82
C ASP A 142 12.06 10.10 0.69
N SER A 143 11.94 9.16 -0.26
CA SER A 143 12.89 8.05 -0.42
C SER A 143 14.31 8.50 -0.71
N SER A 144 14.45 9.67 -1.36
CA SER A 144 15.75 10.29 -1.62
C SER A 144 16.50 10.71 -0.36
N LEU A 145 15.78 10.97 0.74
CA LEU A 145 16.36 11.36 2.03
C LEU A 145 16.93 10.17 2.81
N TYR A 146 16.46 8.97 2.52
CA TYR A 146 16.86 7.77 3.24
C TYR A 146 18.00 7.07 2.50
N PRO A 147 19.19 6.95 3.11
CA PRO A 147 20.24 6.11 2.56
C PRO A 147 19.82 4.63 2.56
N THR A 148 20.45 3.83 1.71
CA THR A 148 20.27 2.37 1.73
C THR A 148 20.84 1.79 3.02
N GLU A 149 20.28 0.66 3.49
CA GLU A 149 20.81 -0.06 4.67
C GLU A 149 22.31 -0.38 4.52
N GLU A 150 22.73 -0.79 3.33
CA GLU A 150 24.13 -1.10 3.02
C GLU A 150 25.05 0.13 3.10
N TYR A 151 24.57 1.29 2.64
CA TYR A 151 25.30 2.54 2.76
C TYR A 151 25.51 2.93 4.24
N VAL A 152 24.47 2.82 5.06
CA VAL A 152 24.54 3.14 6.50
C VAL A 152 25.53 2.21 7.22
N LEU A 153 25.46 0.91 6.95
CA LEU A 153 26.33 -0.07 7.60
C LEU A 153 27.78 0.05 7.16
N THR A 154 28.04 0.33 5.88
CA THR A 154 29.40 0.42 5.35
C THR A 154 30.12 1.69 5.79
N ASN A 155 29.41 2.83 5.87
CA ASN A 155 30.05 4.13 6.12
C ASN A 155 30.02 4.58 7.59
N TYR A 156 29.06 4.10 8.39
CA TYR A 156 28.83 4.64 9.75
C TYR A 156 28.87 3.60 10.87
N VAL A 157 29.15 2.34 10.57
CA VAL A 157 29.33 1.28 11.59
C VAL A 157 30.74 0.70 11.46
N SER A 158 31.47 0.67 12.57
CA SER A 158 32.83 0.10 12.59
C SER A 158 32.80 -1.40 12.34
N GLN A 159 33.84 -1.96 11.72
CA GLN A 159 33.92 -3.41 11.48
C GLN A 159 33.92 -4.23 12.77
N GLU A 160 34.44 -3.68 13.86
CA GLU A 160 34.46 -4.31 15.18
C GLU A 160 33.05 -4.45 15.76
N ASP A 161 32.18 -3.46 15.56
CA ASP A 161 30.77 -3.50 15.98
C ASP A 161 29.94 -4.50 15.16
N LEU A 162 30.39 -4.85 13.94
CA LEU A 162 29.61 -5.72 13.03
C LEU A 162 29.46 -7.15 13.53
N SER A 163 30.39 -7.64 14.36
CA SER A 163 30.43 -9.04 14.82
C SER A 163 29.62 -9.28 16.10
N HIS A 164 29.48 -8.27 16.97
CA HIS A 164 28.90 -8.41 18.31
C HIS A 164 27.43 -8.00 18.41
N LEU A 165 26.95 -7.12 17.53
CA LEU A 165 25.60 -6.58 17.57
C LEU A 165 24.64 -7.30 16.60
N ASN A 166 23.37 -7.39 16.99
CA ASN A 166 22.36 -7.90 16.05
C ASN A 166 22.12 -6.90 14.89
N LYS A 167 21.51 -7.34 13.78
CA LYS A 167 21.29 -6.47 12.60
C LYS A 167 20.54 -5.18 12.96
N ARG A 168 19.54 -5.24 13.86
CA ARG A 168 18.71 -4.09 14.24
C ARG A 168 19.51 -3.05 15.03
N GLU A 169 20.36 -3.48 15.95
CA GLU A 169 21.24 -2.61 16.74
C GLU A 169 22.28 -1.94 15.85
N ARG A 170 22.89 -2.69 14.92
CA ARG A 170 23.84 -2.14 13.94
C ARG A 170 23.21 -1.06 13.07
N LEU A 171 22.02 -1.33 12.55
CA LEU A 171 21.27 -0.34 11.76
C LEU A 171 20.89 0.88 12.60
N LYS A 172 20.46 0.71 13.85
CA LYS A 172 20.14 1.83 14.74
C LYS A 172 21.37 2.69 15.03
N LYS A 173 22.50 2.07 15.37
CA LYS A 173 23.77 2.77 15.63
C LYS A 173 24.24 3.53 14.39
N GLY A 174 24.30 2.85 13.24
CA GLY A 174 24.67 3.47 11.97
C GLY A 174 23.74 4.61 11.58
N TRP A 175 22.43 4.46 11.80
CA TRP A 175 21.45 5.51 11.53
C TRP A 175 21.70 6.75 12.40
N HIS A 176 21.96 6.59 13.70
CA HIS A 176 22.27 7.72 14.57
C HIS A 176 23.56 8.43 14.13
N HIS A 177 24.61 7.68 13.80
CA HIS A 177 25.86 8.25 13.29
C HIS A 177 25.67 8.99 11.95
N TYR A 178 24.89 8.42 11.04
CA TYR A 178 24.50 9.07 9.78
C TYR A 178 23.77 10.39 10.02
N LEU A 179 22.83 10.43 10.97
CA LEU A 179 22.11 11.66 11.30
C LEU A 179 23.04 12.74 11.86
N VAL A 180 23.96 12.38 12.75
CA VAL A 180 24.94 13.34 13.29
C VAL A 180 25.86 13.87 12.20
N SER A 181 26.42 12.96 11.37
CA SER A 181 27.40 13.30 10.34
C SER A 181 26.80 14.09 9.18
N GLU A 182 25.73 13.58 8.55
CA GLU A 182 25.19 14.17 7.32
C GLU A 182 24.23 15.32 7.59
N TRP A 183 23.39 15.18 8.61
CA TRP A 183 22.32 16.13 8.92
C TRP A 183 22.71 17.13 10.00
N GLY A 184 23.46 16.69 11.01
CA GLY A 184 24.07 17.57 12.01
C GLY A 184 25.31 18.29 11.49
N ARG A 185 26.02 17.71 10.50
CA ARG A 185 27.32 18.19 9.99
C ARG A 185 28.38 18.24 11.08
N GLU A 186 28.33 17.29 12.00
CA GLU A 186 29.24 17.17 13.13
C GLU A 186 29.91 15.80 13.13
N GLU A 187 31.13 15.70 13.68
CA GLU A 187 31.75 14.40 13.93
C GLU A 187 31.10 13.75 15.18
N PRO A 188 30.66 12.48 15.11
CA PRO A 188 30.08 11.78 16.26
C PRO A 188 31.01 11.75 17.48
N SER A 189 30.59 12.39 18.58
CA SER A 189 31.34 12.37 19.84
C SER A 189 31.35 10.98 20.46
N GLN A 190 32.44 10.67 21.16
CA GLN A 190 32.55 9.46 21.98
C GLN A 190 31.88 9.62 23.35
N ASP A 191 31.65 10.87 23.79
CA ASP A 191 30.93 11.16 25.02
C ASP A 191 29.41 11.02 24.78
N PRO A 192 28.71 10.11 25.49
CA PRO A 192 27.29 9.87 25.27
C PRO A 192 26.42 11.12 25.41
N ALA A 193 26.73 12.01 26.37
CA ALA A 193 25.93 13.21 26.60
C ALA A 193 26.03 14.20 25.43
N GLN A 194 27.24 14.38 24.90
CA GLN A 194 27.44 15.20 23.70
C GLN A 194 26.82 14.54 22.48
N PHE A 195 27.02 13.23 22.29
CA PHE A 195 26.46 12.50 21.17
C PHE A 195 24.93 12.58 21.12
N ASP A 196 24.26 12.51 22.27
CA ASP A 196 22.81 12.67 22.36
C ASP A 196 22.37 14.08 21.90
N GLU A 197 23.08 15.13 22.30
CA GLU A 197 22.81 16.51 21.84
C GLU A 197 23.02 16.64 20.31
N GLN A 198 24.11 16.07 19.79
CA GLN A 198 24.40 16.05 18.36
C GLN A 198 23.32 15.29 17.57
N LEU A 199 22.87 14.16 18.12
CA LEU A 199 21.82 13.35 17.53
C LEU A 199 20.50 14.11 17.48
N GLU A 200 20.15 14.85 18.54
CA GLU A 200 18.95 15.70 18.54
C GLU A 200 19.02 16.78 17.45
N LYS A 201 20.17 17.43 17.25
CA LYS A 201 20.37 18.40 16.16
C LYS A 201 20.23 17.75 14.79
N GLY A 202 20.87 16.60 14.58
CA GLY A 202 20.78 15.84 13.33
C GLY A 202 19.35 15.38 13.01
N LEU A 203 18.62 14.88 14.02
CA LEU A 203 17.22 14.49 13.90
C LEU A 203 16.32 15.69 13.57
N PHE A 204 16.56 16.83 14.21
CA PHE A 204 15.83 18.06 13.94
C PHE A 204 16.01 18.50 12.48
N SER A 205 17.26 18.61 12.01
CA SER A 205 17.58 18.99 10.63
C SER A 205 17.01 18.03 9.59
N PHE A 206 17.08 16.72 9.87
CA PHE A 206 16.48 15.68 9.03
C PHE A 206 14.97 15.85 8.91
N ASN A 207 14.27 16.02 10.05
CA ASN A 207 12.82 16.17 10.07
C ASN A 207 12.36 17.48 9.41
N ALA A 208 13.07 18.58 9.61
CA ALA A 208 12.79 19.85 8.94
C ALA A 208 12.89 19.71 7.42
N SER A 209 13.94 19.05 6.93
CA SER A 209 14.13 18.79 5.50
C SER A 209 13.07 17.85 4.93
N ARG A 210 12.65 16.85 5.71
CA ARG A 210 11.55 15.95 5.35
C ARG A 210 10.23 16.69 5.22
N LEU A 211 9.90 17.59 6.15
CA LEU A 211 8.70 18.44 6.04
C LEU A 211 8.77 19.36 4.83
N LYS A 212 9.93 19.95 4.56
CA LYS A 212 10.14 20.79 3.37
C LYS A 212 9.85 20.02 2.08
N GLN A 213 10.38 18.82 1.93
CA GLN A 213 10.07 17.96 0.78
C GLN A 213 8.59 17.58 0.71
N LEU A 214 7.92 17.36 1.84
CA LEU A 214 6.47 17.10 1.87
C LEU A 214 5.68 18.32 1.41
N LEU A 215 6.08 19.53 1.80
CA LEU A 215 5.45 20.79 1.38
C LEU A 215 5.65 21.04 -0.12
N GLU A 216 6.87 20.84 -0.63
CA GLU A 216 7.19 20.99 -2.06
C GLU A 216 6.56 19.87 -2.90
N GLY A 217 6.48 18.64 -2.35
CA GLY A 217 5.93 17.47 -3.02
C GLY A 217 4.40 17.49 -3.15
N LYS A 218 3.70 18.15 -2.23
CA LYS A 218 2.23 18.29 -2.24
C LYS A 218 1.68 18.91 -3.52
N GLU A 219 2.44 19.77 -4.21
CA GLU A 219 2.03 20.34 -5.50
C GLU A 219 2.02 19.29 -6.62
N ASN A 220 2.91 18.29 -6.56
CA ASN A 220 3.04 17.24 -7.57
C ASN A 220 2.26 15.96 -7.22
N GLU A 221 1.98 15.74 -5.94
CA GLU A 221 1.30 14.54 -5.43
C GLU A 221 -0.19 14.47 -5.82
N LEU A 222 -0.86 15.61 -6.01
CA LEU A 222 -2.27 15.67 -6.46
C LEU A 222 -2.54 14.97 -7.81
N LEU A 223 -1.49 14.66 -8.58
CA LEU A 223 -1.60 13.94 -9.86
C LEU A 223 -1.04 12.51 -9.83
N LEU A 224 -0.36 12.08 -8.76
CA LEU A 224 0.42 10.83 -8.71
C LEU A 224 0.17 9.94 -7.49
N ILE A 225 -0.68 10.36 -6.55
CA ILE A 225 -1.11 9.53 -5.41
C ILE A 225 -2.09 8.45 -5.89
N GLY A 226 -1.59 7.50 -6.67
CA GLY A 226 -2.41 6.47 -7.28
C GLY A 226 -1.95 5.05 -7.03
N PHE A 227 -0.78 4.77 -6.44
CA PHE A 227 -0.38 3.37 -6.24
C PHE A 227 0.33 3.12 -4.92
N SER A 228 -0.43 2.47 -4.04
CA SER A 228 0.02 1.54 -3.01
C SER A 228 1.31 0.84 -3.42
N ALA A 229 2.22 0.62 -2.48
CA ALA A 229 3.42 -0.20 -2.65
C ALA A 229 3.13 -1.40 -3.58
N PRO A 230 4.06 -1.74 -4.50
CA PRO A 230 3.82 -2.72 -5.54
C PRO A 230 3.22 -3.98 -4.93
N PRO A 231 2.12 -4.51 -5.52
CA PRO A 231 1.44 -5.65 -4.94
C PRO A 231 2.43 -6.80 -4.75
N SER A 232 2.44 -7.39 -3.55
CA SER A 232 3.36 -8.50 -3.28
C SER A 232 3.12 -9.63 -4.29
N LEU A 233 4.20 -10.21 -4.82
CA LEU A 233 4.13 -11.30 -5.79
C LEU A 233 3.23 -12.44 -5.28
N PHE A 234 3.32 -12.74 -3.99
CA PHE A 234 2.46 -13.72 -3.33
C PHE A 234 0.97 -13.38 -3.45
N ARG A 235 0.57 -12.12 -3.24
CA ARG A 235 -0.84 -11.68 -3.38
C ARG A 235 -1.30 -11.84 -4.83
N ILE A 236 -0.49 -11.46 -5.81
CA ILE A 236 -0.80 -11.63 -7.23
C ILE A 236 -1.02 -13.10 -7.56
N LEU A 237 -0.08 -13.97 -7.14
CA LEU A 237 -0.16 -15.41 -7.41
C LEU A 237 -1.40 -16.04 -6.75
N ALA A 238 -1.69 -15.69 -5.49
CA ALA A 238 -2.89 -16.17 -4.80
C ALA A 238 -4.17 -15.75 -5.52
N TYR A 239 -4.27 -14.49 -5.97
CA TYR A 239 -5.40 -14.00 -6.75
C TYR A 239 -5.52 -14.71 -8.10
N LEU A 240 -4.40 -14.93 -8.79
CA LEU A 240 -4.38 -15.59 -10.09
C LEU A 240 -4.84 -17.05 -9.97
N ILE A 241 -4.29 -17.80 -9.01
CA ILE A 241 -4.66 -19.19 -8.74
C ILE A 241 -6.16 -19.29 -8.39
N TRP A 242 -6.66 -18.37 -7.56
CA TRP A 242 -8.08 -18.33 -7.22
C TRP A 242 -8.96 -18.12 -8.46
N ASN A 243 -8.66 -17.12 -9.29
CA ASN A 243 -9.47 -16.80 -10.47
C ASN A 243 -9.38 -17.90 -11.55
N LEU A 244 -8.22 -18.54 -11.71
CA LEU A 244 -8.06 -19.72 -12.57
C LEU A 244 -8.90 -20.90 -12.06
N GLY A 245 -8.81 -21.21 -10.76
CA GLY A 245 -9.60 -22.28 -10.14
C GLY A 245 -11.10 -22.04 -10.21
N PHE A 246 -11.52 -20.78 -10.04
CA PHE A 246 -12.90 -20.35 -10.22
C PHE A 246 -13.38 -20.58 -11.66
N ALA A 247 -12.68 -20.03 -12.64
CA ALA A 247 -13.05 -20.14 -14.06
C ALA A 247 -13.07 -21.61 -14.51
N TRP A 248 -12.07 -22.40 -14.12
CA TRP A 248 -12.00 -23.82 -14.42
C TRP A 248 -13.20 -24.60 -13.83
N THR A 249 -13.54 -24.36 -12.56
CA THR A 249 -14.63 -25.07 -11.89
C THR A 249 -15.99 -24.74 -12.49
N ILE A 250 -16.22 -23.47 -12.84
CA ILE A 250 -17.47 -23.03 -13.48
C ILE A 250 -17.63 -23.67 -14.87
N ASN A 251 -16.56 -23.71 -15.67
CA ASN A 251 -16.57 -24.27 -17.02
C ASN A 251 -16.53 -25.80 -17.10
N ARG A 252 -16.20 -26.49 -15.99
CA ARG A 252 -16.18 -27.95 -15.96
C ARG A 252 -17.58 -28.53 -16.20
N LYS A 253 -17.70 -29.40 -17.21
CA LYS A 253 -18.91 -30.20 -17.47
C LYS A 253 -19.14 -31.15 -16.29
N GLU A 254 -20.34 -31.09 -15.72
CA GLU A 254 -20.73 -32.05 -14.68
C GLU A 254 -20.94 -33.41 -15.35
N LYS A 255 -20.30 -34.46 -14.81
CA LYS A 255 -20.63 -35.82 -15.25
C LYS A 255 -22.09 -36.06 -14.88
N PRO A 256 -22.92 -36.61 -15.79
CA PRO A 256 -24.29 -36.98 -15.45
C PRO A 256 -24.23 -37.88 -14.21
N SER A 257 -25.01 -37.55 -13.18
CA SER A 257 -25.05 -38.35 -11.96
C SER A 257 -25.52 -39.75 -12.35
N SER A 258 -24.76 -40.77 -11.96
CA SER A 258 -25.07 -42.19 -12.24
C SER A 258 -26.43 -42.66 -11.68
N SER A 259 -27.12 -41.82 -10.89
CA SER A 259 -28.50 -42.01 -10.46
C SER A 259 -29.55 -41.74 -11.55
N GLU A 260 -29.16 -41.18 -12.70
CA GLU A 260 -30.00 -41.06 -13.90
C GLU A 260 -29.58 -42.08 -14.97
N ALA A 261 -28.94 -43.19 -14.58
CA ALA A 261 -28.85 -44.33 -15.48
C ALA A 261 -30.29 -44.79 -15.77
N PRO A 262 -30.74 -44.83 -17.04
CA PRO A 262 -32.10 -45.22 -17.35
C PRO A 262 -32.34 -46.63 -16.82
N SER A 263 -33.18 -46.75 -15.80
CA SER A 263 -33.61 -48.02 -15.18
C SER A 263 -34.58 -48.80 -16.08
N GLY A 264 -34.43 -48.68 -17.39
CA GLY A 264 -35.42 -49.15 -18.35
C GLY A 264 -34.80 -49.38 -19.73
N GLN A 265 -34.11 -50.49 -19.88
CA GLN A 265 -34.13 -51.32 -21.08
C GLN A 265 -33.63 -52.73 -20.72
N SER A 266 -34.40 -53.38 -19.83
CA SER A 266 -34.48 -54.84 -19.77
C SER A 266 -35.91 -55.22 -20.13
N SER A 267 -36.18 -55.30 -21.43
CA SER A 267 -37.25 -56.15 -21.97
C SER A 267 -37.12 -56.20 -23.49
N TYR A 268 -37.30 -57.40 -24.03
CA TYR A 268 -37.34 -57.79 -25.45
C TYR A 268 -35.99 -58.14 -26.11
N ALA A 269 -35.44 -59.31 -25.78
CA ALA A 269 -35.68 -60.54 -26.56
C ALA A 269 -35.14 -61.77 -25.78
#